data_AF-Q9X9J0-F1
#
_entry.id   AF-Q9X9J0-F1
#
_cell.length_a   1.000
_cell.length_b   1.000
_cell.length_c   1.000
_cell.angle_alpha   90.00
_cell.angle_beta   90.00
_cell.angle_gamma   90.00
#
_symmetry.space_group_name_H-M   'P 1'
#
loop_
_entity.id
_entity.type
_entity.pdbx_description
1 polymer ?
#
loop_
_entity_poly.entity_id
_entity_poly.type
_entity_poly.pdbx_seq_one_letter_code
_entity_poly.pdbx_strand_id
1 'polypeptide(L)'
;SFDELKKEIFGPVLHVVRFKRSELDNLLDQINASGYGLTLGVHTRIDETIAQVTGKAKVGNLYVNRNMVGAVVGVQPFGGEGLSGTGPKAGGPLYLYRLLSQRPVNAASQTLERQDAEYALDARVRVSLHTPLNKLADWATAQNNASLNQVIQEYSLLAQGGTTRLLPGPTGERNTYTLLPRGPVLCLADNEQDALVQLAAVLSVGCQAIWEKDELHQSLQQQLPNEVRQHIQWASDWQNEDSAMEAVIYHGDCDQLRHICGVIAQRKGPIISVQGFARGDANLLLERLLHERSLSVNTAAAGGNASLMTIG
;
A
#
# COMPACT_ATOMS: atom_id res chain seq x y z
N SER A 1 15.43 -18.72 -19.12
CA SER A 1 15.54 -17.46 -18.33
C SER A 1 14.21 -17.18 -17.62
N PHE A 2 14.12 -16.17 -16.75
CA PHE A 2 12.90 -15.94 -15.94
C PHE A 2 11.65 -15.73 -16.80
N ASP A 3 11.81 -15.03 -17.92
CA ASP A 3 10.80 -14.69 -18.92
C ASP A 3 10.22 -15.89 -19.70
N GLU A 4 10.77 -17.10 -19.55
CA GLU A 4 10.16 -18.31 -20.12
C GLU A 4 8.87 -18.71 -19.40
N LEU A 5 8.71 -18.34 -18.12
CA LEU A 5 7.49 -18.63 -17.36
C LEU A 5 6.39 -17.63 -17.72
N LYS A 6 5.44 -18.06 -18.57
CA LYS A 6 4.36 -17.19 -19.08
C LYS A 6 3.10 -17.16 -18.22
N LYS A 7 2.90 -18.17 -17.37
CA LYS A 7 1.73 -18.31 -16.50
C LYS A 7 2.08 -19.16 -15.28
N GLU A 8 1.23 -19.07 -14.27
CA GLU A 8 1.28 -19.97 -13.12
C GLU A 8 1.06 -21.44 -13.54
N ILE A 9 1.88 -22.34 -13.00
CA ILE A 9 1.74 -23.79 -13.13
C ILE A 9 1.45 -24.35 -11.74
N PHE A 10 0.17 -24.58 -11.46
CA PHE A 10 -0.30 -25.00 -10.14
C PHE A 10 -0.14 -26.52 -9.94
N GLY A 11 1.11 -26.95 -9.70
CA GLY A 11 1.47 -28.36 -9.53
C GLY A 11 2.90 -28.53 -8.99
N PRO A 12 3.38 -29.77 -8.84
CA PRO A 12 4.69 -30.06 -8.27
C PRO A 12 5.84 -29.82 -9.27
N VAL A 13 5.93 -28.61 -9.81
CA VAL A 13 6.92 -28.23 -10.84
C VAL A 13 7.76 -27.07 -10.31
N LEU A 14 9.05 -27.33 -10.07
CA LEU A 14 10.02 -26.30 -9.67
C LEU A 14 10.84 -25.85 -10.87
N HIS A 15 10.78 -24.55 -11.17
CA HIS A 15 11.64 -23.92 -12.16
C HIS A 15 12.91 -23.40 -11.49
N VAL A 16 14.07 -23.64 -12.11
CA VAL A 16 15.37 -23.20 -11.59
C VAL A 16 16.05 -22.33 -12.63
N VAL A 17 16.36 -21.09 -12.25
CA VAL A 17 17.08 -20.11 -13.08
C VAL A 17 18.34 -19.69 -12.34
N ARG A 18 19.43 -19.54 -13.09
CA ARG A 18 20.73 -19.06 -12.58
C ARG A 18 20.89 -17.59 -12.92
N PHE A 19 21.51 -16.82 -12.03
CA PHE A 19 21.85 -15.42 -12.22
C PHE A 19 23.22 -15.13 -11.60
N LYS A 20 23.93 -14.11 -12.07
CA LYS A 20 25.17 -13.64 -11.42
C LYS A 20 24.82 -12.67 -10.29
N ARG A 21 25.63 -12.60 -9.22
CA ARG A 21 25.38 -11.67 -8.10
C ARG A 21 25.22 -10.21 -8.54
N SER A 22 25.98 -9.78 -9.55
CA SER A 22 25.88 -8.43 -10.15
C SER A 22 24.55 -8.16 -10.85
N GLU A 23 23.79 -9.21 -11.18
CA GLU A 23 22.50 -9.13 -11.89
C GLU A 23 21.30 -9.27 -10.92
N LEU A 24 21.54 -9.39 -9.61
CA LEU A 24 20.46 -9.54 -8.62
C LEU A 24 19.41 -8.42 -8.73
N ASP A 25 19.87 -7.20 -8.96
CA ASP A 25 18.99 -6.04 -9.05
C ASP A 25 18.01 -6.17 -10.23
N ASN A 26 18.53 -6.57 -11.40
CA ASN A 26 17.75 -6.83 -12.61
C ASN A 26 16.82 -8.06 -12.43
N LEU A 27 17.27 -9.09 -11.72
CA LEU A 27 16.41 -10.24 -11.42
C LEU A 27 15.21 -9.84 -10.56
N LEU A 28 15.40 -8.97 -9.56
CA LEU A 28 14.30 -8.44 -8.75
C LEU A 28 13.31 -7.62 -9.59
N ASP A 29 13.82 -6.85 -10.57
CA ASP A 29 12.95 -6.15 -11.53
C ASP A 29 12.15 -7.13 -12.39
N GLN A 30 12.75 -8.21 -12.85
CA GLN A 30 12.05 -9.26 -13.60
C GLN A 30 10.95 -9.94 -12.76
N ILE A 31 11.24 -10.25 -11.49
CA ILE A 31 10.26 -10.81 -10.55
C ILE A 31 9.08 -9.86 -10.37
N ASN A 32 9.34 -8.58 -10.09
CA ASN A 32 8.31 -7.55 -9.93
C ASN A 32 7.51 -7.34 -11.23
N ALA A 33 8.16 -7.40 -12.40
CA ALA A 33 7.54 -7.24 -13.71
C ALA A 33 6.65 -8.43 -14.12
N SER A 34 6.69 -9.56 -13.39
CA SER A 34 5.73 -10.66 -13.60
C SER A 34 4.28 -10.24 -13.32
N GLY A 35 4.08 -9.14 -12.58
CA GLY A 35 2.78 -8.64 -12.16
C GLY A 35 2.21 -9.36 -10.93
N TYR A 36 2.77 -10.50 -10.54
CA TYR A 36 2.42 -11.19 -9.30
C TYR A 36 3.25 -10.67 -8.12
N GLY A 37 2.71 -10.84 -6.92
CA GLY A 37 3.32 -10.34 -5.69
C GLY A 37 2.85 -11.06 -4.44
N LEU A 38 2.79 -12.40 -4.44
CA LEU A 38 2.27 -13.18 -3.31
C LEU A 38 3.34 -13.49 -2.25
N THR A 39 4.26 -14.41 -2.55
CA THR A 39 5.35 -14.80 -1.66
C THR A 39 6.72 -14.66 -2.32
N LEU A 40 7.73 -14.27 -1.55
CA LEU A 40 9.13 -14.30 -1.98
C LEU A 40 10.02 -14.75 -0.83
N GLY A 41 10.99 -15.61 -1.13
CA GLY A 41 11.97 -16.14 -0.19
C GLY A 41 13.37 -15.69 -0.55
N VAL A 42 14.17 -15.32 0.44
CA VAL A 42 15.61 -15.08 0.28
C VAL A 42 16.39 -15.91 1.29
N HIS A 43 17.40 -16.61 0.80
CA HIS A 43 18.35 -17.35 1.62
C HIS A 43 19.73 -16.70 1.51
N THR A 44 20.16 -16.03 2.58
CA THR A 44 21.45 -15.35 2.66
C THR A 44 21.81 -15.04 4.11
N ARG A 45 23.11 -14.97 4.41
CA ARG A 45 23.65 -14.49 5.69
C ARG A 45 24.14 -13.04 5.63
N ILE A 46 23.97 -12.39 4.48
CA ILE A 46 24.50 -11.05 4.21
C ILE A 46 23.38 -10.03 4.38
N ASP A 47 23.45 -9.22 5.42
CA ASP A 47 22.42 -8.22 5.75
C ASP A 47 22.14 -7.24 4.60
N GLU A 48 23.20 -6.81 3.89
CA GLU A 48 23.06 -5.95 2.72
C GLU A 48 22.21 -6.61 1.61
N THR A 49 22.32 -7.92 1.43
CA THR A 49 21.52 -8.65 0.45
C THR A 49 20.07 -8.82 0.93
N ILE A 50 19.85 -9.03 2.24
CA ILE A 50 18.50 -9.05 2.82
C ILE A 50 17.84 -7.69 2.57
N ALA A 51 18.51 -6.61 2.95
CA ALA A 51 18.01 -5.25 2.78
C ALA A 51 17.71 -4.90 1.31
N GLN A 52 18.61 -5.27 0.38
CA GLN A 52 18.40 -5.09 -1.05
C GLN A 52 17.13 -5.81 -1.54
N VAL A 53 16.96 -7.10 -1.17
CA VAL A 53 15.81 -7.89 -1.62
C VAL A 53 14.52 -7.38 -0.97
N THR A 54 14.48 -7.19 0.35
CA THR A 54 13.27 -6.77 1.06
C THR A 54 12.86 -5.33 0.73
N GLY A 55 13.82 -4.47 0.41
CA GLY A 55 13.55 -3.08 0.02
C GLY A 55 13.02 -2.94 -1.40
N LYS A 56 13.39 -3.84 -2.31
CA LYS A 56 13.01 -3.78 -3.73
C LYS A 56 11.83 -4.68 -4.11
N ALA A 57 11.60 -5.77 -3.37
CA ALA A 57 10.54 -6.72 -3.67
C ALA A 57 9.14 -6.07 -3.56
N LYS A 58 8.30 -6.34 -4.57
CA LYS A 58 6.89 -5.97 -4.61
C LYS A 58 6.01 -7.18 -4.34
N VAL A 59 6.05 -7.67 -3.10
CA VAL A 59 5.27 -8.83 -2.66
C VAL A 59 4.65 -8.62 -1.29
N GLY A 60 3.51 -9.28 -1.04
CA GLY A 60 2.82 -9.19 0.22
C GLY A 60 3.46 -10.01 1.35
N ASN A 61 4.11 -11.15 1.08
CA ASN A 61 4.73 -12.00 2.11
C ASN A 61 6.20 -12.31 1.76
N LEU A 62 7.12 -11.81 2.59
CA LEU A 62 8.57 -12.01 2.47
C LEU A 62 9.08 -12.97 3.55
N TYR A 63 9.96 -13.87 3.16
CA TYR A 63 10.52 -14.90 4.02
C TYR A 63 12.05 -14.91 3.92
N VAL A 64 12.74 -14.78 5.05
CA VAL A 64 14.21 -14.78 5.11
C VAL A 64 14.70 -16.02 5.83
N ASN A 65 15.53 -16.80 5.15
CA ASN A 65 16.17 -18.03 5.66
C ASN A 65 15.18 -19.08 6.20
N ARG A 66 14.05 -19.24 5.52
CA ARG A 66 12.99 -20.22 5.83
C ARG A 66 12.17 -20.54 4.58
N ASN A 67 11.28 -21.52 4.68
CA ASN A 67 10.31 -21.79 3.62
C ASN A 67 9.32 -20.61 3.43
N MET A 68 8.63 -20.60 2.29
CA MET A 68 7.70 -19.55 1.87
C MET A 68 6.22 -20.00 1.93
N VAL A 69 5.92 -21.01 2.74
CA VAL A 69 4.58 -21.63 2.84
C VAL A 69 4.14 -21.68 4.30
N GLY A 70 2.86 -21.94 4.54
CA GLY A 70 2.33 -22.15 5.89
C GLY A 70 2.30 -20.88 6.73
N ALA A 71 1.86 -19.76 6.13
CA ALA A 71 1.63 -18.52 6.86
C ALA A 71 0.64 -18.73 8.02
N VAL A 72 1.00 -18.24 9.21
CA VAL A 72 0.22 -18.40 10.44
C VAL A 72 -0.62 -17.15 10.66
N VAL A 73 -1.91 -17.34 10.93
CA VAL A 73 -2.87 -16.26 11.21
C VAL A 73 -2.38 -15.40 12.38
N GLY A 74 -2.43 -14.08 12.23
CA GLY A 74 -1.97 -13.12 13.25
C GLY A 74 -0.45 -12.96 13.37
N VAL A 75 0.35 -13.83 12.75
CA VAL A 75 1.83 -13.78 12.79
C VAL A 75 2.43 -13.45 11.43
N GLN A 76 1.90 -14.04 10.35
CA GLN A 76 2.19 -13.63 8.98
C GLN A 76 0.88 -13.43 8.21
N PRO A 77 0.15 -12.32 8.43
CA PRO A 77 -1.01 -11.96 7.61
C PRO A 77 -0.75 -12.23 6.12
N PHE A 78 -1.65 -12.95 5.47
CA PHE A 78 -1.38 -13.55 4.17
C PHE A 78 -2.21 -12.92 3.06
N GLY A 79 -1.56 -12.61 1.94
CA GLY A 79 -2.16 -11.97 0.78
C GLY A 79 -1.11 -11.19 0.00
N GLY A 80 -1.28 -11.08 -1.32
CA GLY A 80 -0.32 -10.43 -2.21
C GLY A 80 -0.77 -9.07 -2.71
N GLU A 81 0.04 -8.52 -3.62
CA GLU A 81 -0.25 -7.32 -4.40
C GLU A 81 -0.26 -7.64 -5.92
N GLY A 82 -0.75 -6.70 -6.73
CA GLY A 82 -0.86 -6.88 -8.18
C GLY A 82 -1.83 -8.00 -8.58
N LEU A 83 -1.41 -8.88 -9.49
CA LEU A 83 -2.18 -10.04 -9.95
C LEU A 83 -2.48 -11.06 -8.84
N SER A 84 -1.79 -10.97 -7.70
CA SER A 84 -1.96 -11.89 -6.58
C SER A 84 -3.12 -11.55 -5.65
N GLY A 85 -3.75 -10.37 -5.77
CA GLY A 85 -4.95 -10.05 -5.02
C GLY A 85 -5.14 -8.56 -4.72
N THR A 86 -6.34 -8.23 -4.24
CA THR A 86 -6.74 -6.85 -3.92
C THR A 86 -6.36 -6.41 -2.50
N GLY A 87 -6.11 -7.38 -1.62
CA GLY A 87 -6.19 -7.21 -0.17
C GLY A 87 -7.62 -6.91 0.31
N PRO A 88 -7.82 -6.67 1.62
CA PRO A 88 -6.81 -6.75 2.69
C PRO A 88 -6.34 -8.19 2.96
N LYS A 89 -5.25 -8.36 3.72
CA LYS A 89 -4.68 -9.69 4.02
C LYS A 89 -5.59 -10.52 4.91
N ALA A 90 -5.76 -11.78 4.56
CA ALA A 90 -6.42 -12.76 5.41
C ALA A 90 -5.59 -13.00 6.68
N GLY A 91 -6.27 -13.12 7.82
CA GLY A 91 -5.61 -13.23 9.12
C GLY A 91 -4.84 -11.98 9.56
N GLY A 92 -5.04 -10.85 8.88
CA GLY A 92 -4.53 -9.52 9.25
C GLY A 92 -5.58 -8.65 9.95
N PRO A 93 -5.15 -7.54 10.56
CA PRO A 93 -6.02 -6.68 11.37
C PRO A 93 -7.08 -5.93 10.56
N LEU A 94 -6.89 -5.78 9.24
CA LEU A 94 -7.76 -4.98 8.38
C LEU A 94 -8.90 -5.79 7.71
N TYR A 95 -8.84 -7.12 7.78
CA TYR A 95 -9.73 -7.97 6.98
C TYR A 95 -11.21 -7.79 7.29
N LEU A 96 -11.56 -7.75 8.59
CA LEU A 96 -12.96 -7.67 9.02
C LEU A 96 -13.61 -6.34 8.63
N TYR A 97 -12.86 -5.24 8.60
CA TYR A 97 -13.39 -3.92 8.22
C TYR A 97 -13.87 -3.88 6.77
N ARG A 98 -13.34 -4.75 5.91
CA ARG A 98 -13.79 -4.88 4.52
C ARG A 98 -15.18 -5.50 4.39
N LEU A 99 -15.61 -6.24 5.41
CA LEU A 99 -16.88 -6.98 5.43
C LEU A 99 -18.01 -6.20 6.09
N LEU A 100 -17.72 -5.01 6.62
CA LEU A 100 -18.71 -4.14 7.25
C LEU A 100 -19.22 -3.11 6.23
N SER A 101 -20.54 -2.93 6.17
CA SER A 101 -21.15 -1.85 5.39
C SER A 101 -20.95 -0.49 6.06
N GLN A 102 -20.82 -0.46 7.39
CA GLN A 102 -20.58 0.73 8.20
C GLN A 102 -19.62 0.39 9.36
N ARG A 103 -18.73 1.33 9.68
CA ARG A 103 -17.83 1.25 10.83
C ARG A 103 -17.53 2.67 11.33
N PRO A 104 -17.16 2.85 12.61
CA PRO A 104 -16.57 4.11 13.06
C PRO A 104 -15.36 4.48 12.18
N VAL A 105 -15.20 5.77 11.92
CA VAL A 105 -14.15 6.30 11.02
C VAL A 105 -12.75 5.86 11.48
N ASN A 106 -12.50 5.91 12.79
CA ASN A 106 -11.25 5.52 13.43
C ASN A 106 -11.13 4.02 13.79
N ALA A 107 -12.06 3.16 13.36
CA ALA A 107 -12.05 1.75 13.77
C ALA A 107 -10.75 1.02 13.39
N ALA A 108 -10.23 1.26 12.18
CA ALA A 108 -8.98 0.65 11.72
C ALA A 108 -7.76 1.16 12.50
N SER A 109 -7.66 2.47 12.75
CA SER A 109 -6.54 3.03 13.51
C SER A 109 -6.57 2.55 14.96
N GLN A 110 -7.73 2.53 15.62
CA GLN A 110 -7.89 2.01 16.98
C GLN A 110 -7.42 0.56 17.13
N THR A 111 -7.68 -0.30 16.14
CA THR A 111 -7.20 -1.69 16.18
C THR A 111 -5.69 -1.78 16.10
N LEU A 112 -5.07 -0.96 15.26
CA LEU A 112 -3.62 -0.92 15.11
C LEU A 112 -2.94 -0.28 16.34
N GLU A 113 -3.54 0.77 16.91
CA GLU A 113 -3.05 1.46 18.12
C GLU A 113 -3.05 0.55 19.36
N ARG A 114 -3.97 -0.42 19.46
CA ARG A 114 -3.93 -1.42 20.54
C ARG A 114 -2.67 -2.27 20.50
N GLN A 115 -2.19 -2.60 19.31
CA GLN A 115 -0.93 -3.33 19.15
C GLN A 115 0.28 -2.44 19.50
N ASP A 116 0.19 -1.16 19.16
CA ASP A 116 1.26 -0.18 19.44
C ASP A 116 1.46 0.05 20.95
N ALA A 117 0.47 -0.31 21.78
CA ALA A 117 0.60 -0.32 23.24
C ALA A 117 1.47 -1.47 23.77
N GLU A 118 1.60 -2.57 23.03
CA GLU A 118 2.42 -3.73 23.43
C GLU A 118 3.84 -3.66 22.86
N TYR A 119 3.98 -3.19 21.62
CA TYR A 119 5.26 -3.08 20.92
C TYR A 119 5.43 -1.70 20.30
N ALA A 120 6.63 -1.13 20.40
CA ALA A 120 6.92 0.17 19.81
C ALA A 120 6.70 0.17 18.29
N LEU A 121 5.91 1.13 17.82
CA LEU A 121 5.68 1.42 16.41
C LEU A 121 6.93 2.04 15.77
N ASP A 122 7.36 1.51 14.62
CA ASP A 122 8.33 2.20 13.76
C ASP A 122 7.58 3.04 12.71
N ALA A 123 7.68 4.36 12.82
CA ALA A 123 7.05 5.33 11.93
C ALA A 123 8.07 6.24 11.22
N ARG A 124 9.34 5.84 11.11
CA ARG A 124 10.39 6.70 10.51
C ARG A 124 10.11 7.06 9.06
N VAL A 125 9.60 6.11 8.27
CA VAL A 125 9.21 6.33 6.86
C VAL A 125 8.02 7.27 6.74
N ARG A 126 7.09 7.23 7.71
CA ARG A 126 5.89 8.08 7.72
C ARG A 126 6.22 9.57 7.71
N VAL A 127 7.29 9.98 8.39
CA VAL A 127 7.69 11.40 8.49
C VAL A 127 7.95 12.01 7.12
N SER A 128 8.69 11.31 6.25
CA SER A 128 8.95 11.80 4.89
C SER A 128 7.69 11.73 4.02
N LEU A 129 6.88 10.68 4.15
CA LEU A 129 5.63 10.52 3.40
C LEU A 129 4.60 11.62 3.68
N HIS A 130 4.59 12.20 4.89
CA HIS A 130 3.66 13.27 5.27
C HIS A 130 4.05 14.67 4.77
N THR A 131 5.25 14.85 4.19
CA THR A 131 5.73 16.18 3.76
C THR A 131 4.77 16.87 2.78
N PRO A 132 4.25 16.20 1.73
CA PRO A 132 3.27 16.81 0.82
C PRO A 132 1.95 17.17 1.51
N LEU A 133 1.46 16.34 2.43
CA LEU A 133 0.23 16.62 3.20
C LEU A 133 0.40 17.89 4.05
N ASN A 134 1.56 18.04 4.72
CA ASN A 134 1.86 19.23 5.51
C ASN A 134 1.88 20.49 4.63
N LYS A 135 2.44 20.39 3.41
CA LYS A 135 2.42 21.50 2.45
C LYS A 135 1.02 21.83 1.94
N LEU A 136 0.16 20.83 1.78
CA LEU A 136 -1.26 21.06 1.50
C LEU A 136 -1.97 21.77 2.66
N ALA A 137 -1.63 21.43 3.92
CA ALA A 137 -2.17 22.09 5.12
C ALA A 137 -1.75 23.56 5.21
N ASP A 138 -0.46 23.85 4.98
CA ASP A 138 0.07 25.22 4.93
C ASP A 138 -0.68 26.06 3.88
N TRP A 139 -0.89 25.48 2.69
CA TRP A 139 -1.64 26.10 1.61
C TRP A 139 -3.12 26.33 1.98
N ALA A 140 -3.80 25.32 2.52
CA ALA A 140 -5.20 25.42 2.93
C ALA A 140 -5.40 26.51 3.97
N THR A 141 -4.45 26.65 4.90
CA THR A 141 -4.41 27.73 5.89
C THR A 141 -4.26 29.10 5.23
N ALA A 142 -3.35 29.24 4.28
CA ALA A 142 -3.17 30.49 3.52
C ALA A 142 -4.43 30.89 2.72
N GLN A 143 -5.18 29.90 2.23
CA GLN A 143 -6.47 30.12 1.54
C GLN A 143 -7.65 30.34 2.50
N ASN A 144 -7.45 30.32 3.81
CA ASN A 144 -8.51 30.35 4.83
C ASN A 144 -9.55 29.21 4.66
N ASN A 145 -9.13 28.06 4.13
CA ASN A 145 -9.99 26.92 3.89
C ASN A 145 -10.08 26.04 5.16
N ALA A 146 -10.98 26.43 6.07
CA ALA A 146 -11.14 25.76 7.37
C ALA A 146 -11.63 24.31 7.25
N SER A 147 -12.52 24.02 6.29
CA SER A 147 -13.05 22.66 6.09
C SER A 147 -11.96 21.71 5.61
N LEU A 148 -11.13 22.12 4.64
CA LEU A 148 -10.00 21.30 4.19
C LEU A 148 -8.97 21.08 5.29
N ASN A 149 -8.66 22.10 6.09
CA ASN A 149 -7.74 21.97 7.23
C ASN A 149 -8.23 20.94 8.25
N GLN A 150 -9.53 20.91 8.55
CA GLN A 150 -10.11 19.90 9.44
C GLN A 150 -9.94 18.49 8.86
N VAL A 151 -10.23 18.31 7.56
CA VAL A 151 -10.06 17.02 6.88
C VAL A 151 -8.60 16.57 6.90
N ILE A 152 -7.65 17.46 6.63
CA ILE A 152 -6.21 17.14 6.65
C ILE A 152 -5.76 16.71 8.05
N GLN A 153 -6.22 17.40 9.10
CA GLN A 153 -5.91 17.02 10.48
C GLN A 153 -6.45 15.64 10.82
N GLU A 154 -7.70 15.35 10.46
CA GLU A 154 -8.32 14.04 10.67
C GLU A 154 -7.56 12.93 9.93
N TYR A 155 -7.27 13.13 8.64
CA TYR A 155 -6.50 12.15 7.87
C TYR A 155 -5.08 11.97 8.39
N SER A 156 -4.42 13.03 8.86
CA SER A 156 -3.09 12.94 9.46
C SER A 156 -3.10 12.08 10.74
N LEU A 157 -4.20 12.10 11.51
CA LEU A 157 -4.36 11.23 12.68
C LEU A 157 -4.64 9.78 12.28
N LEU A 158 -5.52 9.57 11.28
CA LEU A 158 -5.99 8.25 10.88
C LEU A 158 -5.02 7.47 10.00
N ALA A 159 -4.23 8.15 9.17
CA ALA A 159 -3.39 7.52 8.17
C ALA A 159 -2.27 6.68 8.80
N GLN A 160 -2.07 5.47 8.27
CA GLN A 160 -1.10 4.50 8.79
C GLN A 160 0.03 4.18 7.78
N GLY A 161 0.13 4.95 6.70
CA GLY A 161 1.16 4.77 5.68
C GLY A 161 2.58 4.96 6.24
N GLY A 162 3.51 4.08 5.86
CA GLY A 162 4.89 4.12 6.31
C GLY A 162 5.11 3.62 7.75
N THR A 163 4.14 2.90 8.32
CA THR A 163 4.27 2.30 9.67
C THR A 163 4.71 0.84 9.59
N THR A 164 5.53 0.40 10.54
CA THR A 164 5.95 -1.00 10.72
C THR A 164 5.77 -1.44 12.17
N ARG A 165 5.16 -2.61 12.35
CA ARG A 165 4.88 -3.23 13.66
C ARG A 165 5.57 -4.56 13.78
N LEU A 166 6.08 -4.87 14.97
CA LEU A 166 6.46 -6.22 15.34
C LEU A 166 5.18 -7.02 15.65
N LEU A 167 5.04 -8.20 15.05
CA LEU A 167 3.97 -9.13 15.37
C LEU A 167 4.46 -10.15 16.42
N PRO A 168 3.64 -10.48 17.43
CA PRO A 168 3.97 -11.55 18.36
C PRO A 168 4.11 -12.88 17.58
N GLY A 169 5.10 -13.68 17.95
CA GLY A 169 5.43 -14.91 17.22
C GLY A 169 6.35 -15.85 18.02
N PRO A 170 6.69 -17.01 17.44
CA PRO A 170 7.55 -17.98 18.11
C PRO A 170 8.97 -17.44 18.31
N THR A 171 9.67 -18.01 19.31
CA THR A 171 11.10 -17.74 19.49
C THR A 171 11.89 -18.23 18.28
N GLY A 172 13.03 -17.58 17.98
CA GLY A 172 13.83 -17.89 16.80
C GLY A 172 13.26 -17.31 15.50
N GLU A 173 12.23 -16.48 15.60
CA GLU A 173 11.59 -15.81 14.48
C GLU A 173 11.32 -14.34 14.82
N ARG A 174 11.46 -13.47 13.82
CA ARG A 174 11.02 -12.08 13.89
C ARG A 174 10.02 -11.81 12.78
N ASN A 175 8.80 -11.41 13.15
CA ASN A 175 7.72 -11.12 12.22
C ASN A 175 7.38 -9.64 12.27
N THR A 176 7.39 -8.98 11.11
CA THR A 176 6.99 -7.59 11.00
C THR A 176 5.85 -7.42 10.00
N TYR A 177 4.98 -6.46 10.30
CA TYR A 177 3.87 -6.04 9.46
C TYR A 177 4.00 -4.57 9.12
N THR A 178 4.12 -4.27 7.84
CA THR A 178 4.34 -2.91 7.33
C THR A 178 3.19 -2.49 6.46
N LEU A 179 2.75 -1.24 6.62
CA LEU A 179 1.77 -0.58 5.77
C LEU A 179 2.47 0.41 4.86
N LEU A 180 2.39 0.19 3.55
CA LEU A 180 3.03 1.02 2.53
C LEU A 180 1.99 1.69 1.63
N PRO A 181 2.29 2.85 1.05
CA PRO A 181 1.44 3.45 0.03
C PRO A 181 1.17 2.46 -1.10
N ARG A 182 -0.09 2.36 -1.54
CA ARG A 182 -0.48 1.47 -2.64
C ARG A 182 0.15 1.90 -3.96
N GLY A 183 0.16 3.20 -4.27
CA GLY A 183 0.71 3.71 -5.53
C GLY A 183 -0.13 4.87 -6.07
N PRO A 184 -0.20 5.04 -7.40
CA PRO A 184 -1.06 6.03 -8.05
C PRO A 184 -2.55 5.70 -7.85
N VAL A 185 -3.35 6.70 -7.50
CA VAL A 185 -4.79 6.59 -7.21
C VAL A 185 -5.54 7.53 -8.14
N LEU A 186 -6.45 7.00 -8.96
CA LEU A 186 -7.34 7.82 -9.77
C LEU A 186 -8.36 8.52 -8.88
N CYS A 187 -8.35 9.85 -8.92
CA CYS A 187 -9.22 10.71 -8.15
C CYS A 187 -10.22 11.38 -9.10
N LEU A 188 -11.49 10.98 -9.00
CA LEU A 188 -12.58 11.47 -9.84
C LEU A 188 -13.54 12.28 -8.98
N ALA A 189 -13.55 13.60 -9.17
CA ALA A 189 -14.48 14.53 -8.56
C ALA A 189 -14.85 15.62 -9.57
N ASP A 190 -16.06 16.15 -9.47
CA ASP A 190 -16.58 17.19 -10.37
C ASP A 190 -16.58 18.59 -9.75
N ASN A 191 -16.02 18.72 -8.54
CA ASN A 191 -15.93 19.96 -7.80
C ASN A 191 -14.61 20.05 -7.02
N GLU A 192 -14.19 21.28 -6.72
CA GLU A 192 -12.91 21.58 -6.09
C GLU A 192 -12.80 20.99 -4.68
N GLN A 193 -13.87 21.08 -3.88
CA GLN A 193 -13.86 20.61 -2.49
C GLN A 193 -13.56 19.10 -2.43
N ASP A 194 -14.29 18.30 -3.21
CA ASP A 194 -14.12 16.86 -3.23
C ASP A 194 -12.78 16.44 -3.86
N ALA A 195 -12.28 17.18 -4.86
CA ALA A 195 -10.96 16.95 -5.44
C ALA A 195 -9.85 17.17 -4.39
N LEU A 196 -9.96 18.21 -3.56
CA LEU A 196 -9.03 18.49 -2.47
C LEU A 196 -9.13 17.47 -1.33
N VAL A 197 -10.32 16.99 -1.00
CA VAL A 197 -10.52 15.89 -0.03
C VAL A 197 -9.85 14.60 -0.52
N GLN A 198 -10.07 14.22 -1.78
CA GLN A 198 -9.40 13.05 -2.38
C GLN A 198 -7.88 13.20 -2.37
N LEU A 199 -7.37 14.38 -2.73
CA LEU A 199 -5.94 14.68 -2.71
C LEU A 199 -5.37 14.56 -1.28
N ALA A 200 -6.03 15.13 -0.28
CA ALA A 200 -5.62 15.02 1.12
C ALA A 200 -5.57 13.55 1.58
N ALA A 201 -6.58 12.74 1.23
CA ALA A 201 -6.60 11.31 1.57
C ALA A 201 -5.41 10.57 0.96
N VAL A 202 -5.15 10.77 -0.33
CA VAL A 202 -4.05 10.15 -1.08
C VAL A 202 -2.69 10.55 -0.50
N LEU A 203 -2.46 11.84 -0.23
CA LEU A 203 -1.21 12.32 0.34
C LEU A 203 -1.01 11.84 1.78
N SER A 204 -2.08 11.72 2.57
CA SER A 204 -1.97 11.29 3.97
C SER A 204 -1.41 9.88 4.14
N VAL A 205 -1.67 9.00 3.16
CA VAL A 205 -1.13 7.63 3.15
C VAL A 205 0.17 7.51 2.34
N GLY A 206 0.66 8.61 1.75
CA GLY A 206 1.87 8.67 0.93
C GLY A 206 1.70 8.20 -0.52
N CYS A 207 0.47 8.12 -1.02
CA CYS A 207 0.16 7.75 -2.40
C CYS A 207 0.33 8.95 -3.36
N GLN A 208 0.14 8.71 -4.65
CA GLN A 208 0.12 9.74 -5.69
C GLN A 208 -1.30 9.85 -6.28
N ALA A 209 -1.76 11.06 -6.57
CA ALA A 209 -3.06 11.27 -7.20
C ALA A 209 -2.90 11.23 -8.73
N ILE A 210 -3.88 10.66 -9.43
CA ILE A 210 -4.05 10.82 -10.87
C ILE A 210 -5.30 11.67 -11.07
N TRP A 211 -5.15 12.79 -11.76
CA TRP A 211 -6.26 13.65 -12.18
C TRP A 211 -6.47 13.57 -13.69
N GLU A 212 -7.73 13.70 -14.09
CA GLU A 212 -8.09 13.91 -15.49
C GLU A 212 -7.68 15.32 -15.92
N LYS A 213 -7.21 15.45 -17.16
CA LYS A 213 -6.73 16.73 -17.69
C LYS A 213 -7.89 17.63 -18.15
N ASP A 214 -8.75 17.99 -17.21
CA ASP A 214 -9.87 18.93 -17.39
C ASP A 214 -9.54 20.34 -16.85
N GLU A 215 -10.45 21.29 -17.07
CA GLU A 215 -10.26 22.68 -16.67
C GLU A 215 -10.21 22.87 -15.14
N LEU A 216 -11.02 22.11 -14.40
CA LEU A 216 -11.10 22.18 -12.94
C LEU A 216 -9.77 21.77 -12.30
N HIS A 217 -9.29 20.56 -12.62
CA HIS A 217 -8.07 20.02 -12.05
C HIS A 217 -6.83 20.81 -12.50
N GLN A 218 -6.79 21.30 -13.74
CA GLN A 218 -5.69 22.15 -14.22
C GLN A 218 -5.63 23.48 -13.47
N SER A 219 -6.77 24.13 -13.29
CA SER A 219 -6.87 25.39 -12.55
C SER A 219 -6.51 25.21 -11.08
N LEU A 220 -6.96 24.11 -10.47
CA LEU A 220 -6.64 23.77 -9.08
C LEU A 220 -5.14 23.48 -8.92
N GLN A 221 -4.54 22.67 -9.80
CA GLN A 221 -3.13 22.34 -9.72
C GLN A 221 -2.24 23.59 -9.73
N GLN A 222 -2.56 24.59 -10.55
CA GLN A 222 -1.78 25.83 -10.65
C GLN A 222 -1.67 26.59 -9.33
N GLN A 223 -2.66 26.43 -8.45
CA GLN A 223 -2.70 27.10 -7.15
C GLN A 223 -1.91 26.33 -6.08
N LEU A 224 -1.63 25.03 -6.29
CA LEU A 224 -1.02 24.15 -5.29
C LEU A 224 0.50 24.35 -5.18
N PRO A 225 1.09 24.14 -3.98
CA PRO A 225 2.54 24.15 -3.78
C PRO A 225 3.26 23.14 -4.67
N ASN A 226 4.53 23.40 -5.00
CA ASN A 226 5.31 22.51 -5.85
C ASN A 226 5.44 21.09 -5.30
N GLU A 227 5.64 20.96 -3.99
CA GLU A 227 5.75 19.70 -3.28
C GLU A 227 4.46 18.87 -3.36
N VAL A 228 3.30 19.52 -3.46
CA VAL A 228 2.02 18.85 -3.68
C VAL A 228 1.87 18.45 -5.15
N ARG A 229 2.21 19.36 -6.07
CA ARG A 229 2.11 19.11 -7.52
C ARG A 229 2.96 17.93 -7.99
N GLN A 230 4.12 17.69 -7.38
CA GLN A 230 4.97 16.54 -7.69
C GLN A 230 4.33 15.18 -7.38
N HIS A 231 3.25 15.16 -6.59
CA HIS A 231 2.48 13.97 -6.26
C HIS A 231 1.18 13.85 -7.08
N ILE A 232 1.00 14.70 -8.11
CA ILE A 232 -0.15 14.66 -9.02
C ILE A 232 0.33 14.25 -10.41
N GLN A 233 -0.23 13.17 -10.92
CA GLN A 233 -0.08 12.69 -12.28
C GLN A 233 -1.31 13.06 -13.11
N TRP A 234 -1.14 13.11 -14.43
CA TRP A 234 -2.20 13.43 -15.38
C TRP A 234 -2.59 12.19 -16.19
N ALA A 235 -3.89 11.96 -16.33
CA ALA A 235 -4.46 11.08 -17.34
C ALA A 235 -5.22 11.92 -18.37
N SER A 236 -4.98 11.68 -19.66
CA SER A 236 -5.74 12.38 -20.71
C SER A 236 -7.06 11.66 -20.99
N ASP A 237 -7.05 10.32 -20.86
CA ASP A 237 -8.21 9.47 -20.96
C ASP A 237 -7.99 8.23 -20.08
N TRP A 238 -8.34 8.33 -18.81
CA TRP A 238 -8.14 7.23 -17.86
C TRP A 238 -8.95 5.97 -18.20
N GLN A 239 -9.97 6.08 -19.07
CA GLN A 239 -10.83 4.96 -19.46
C GLN A 239 -10.12 4.07 -20.48
N ASN A 240 -9.41 4.68 -21.43
CA ASN A 240 -8.76 3.98 -22.54
C ASN A 240 -7.24 3.88 -22.42
N GLU A 241 -6.60 4.71 -21.60
CA GLU A 241 -5.17 4.66 -21.36
C GLU A 241 -4.80 3.55 -20.36
N ASP A 242 -3.66 2.89 -20.61
CA ASP A 242 -3.06 1.98 -19.65
C ASP A 242 -2.36 2.79 -18.54
N SER A 243 -3.15 3.50 -17.73
CA SER A 243 -2.63 4.23 -16.58
C SER A 243 -2.14 3.25 -15.51
N ALA A 244 -1.06 3.58 -14.82
CA ALA A 244 -0.52 2.80 -13.70
C ALA A 244 -1.35 2.92 -12.40
N MET A 245 -2.67 3.16 -12.50
CA MET A 245 -3.55 3.31 -11.35
C MET A 245 -3.66 2.00 -10.55
N GLU A 246 -3.67 2.09 -9.23
CA GLU A 246 -3.80 0.94 -8.32
C GLU A 246 -5.06 1.01 -7.44
N ALA A 247 -5.74 2.15 -7.43
CA ALA A 247 -7.03 2.35 -6.79
C ALA A 247 -7.81 3.50 -7.46
N VAL A 248 -9.11 3.56 -7.23
CA VAL A 248 -9.98 4.66 -7.68
C VAL A 248 -10.78 5.20 -6.49
N ILE A 249 -10.87 6.52 -6.39
CA ILE A 249 -11.78 7.23 -5.50
C ILE A 249 -12.70 8.08 -6.38
N TYR A 250 -14.01 7.97 -6.16
CA TYR A 250 -15.02 8.70 -6.89
C TYR A 250 -15.97 9.42 -5.93
N HIS A 251 -16.16 10.73 -6.16
CA HIS A 251 -17.23 11.53 -5.55
C HIS A 251 -18.29 11.85 -6.60
N GLY A 252 -19.55 11.48 -6.34
CA GLY A 252 -20.66 11.79 -7.24
C GLY A 252 -21.88 10.91 -7.02
N ASP A 253 -22.60 10.57 -8.09
CA ASP A 253 -23.84 9.79 -8.03
C ASP A 253 -23.63 8.29 -8.29
N CYS A 254 -24.64 7.49 -7.92
CA CYS A 254 -24.55 6.04 -7.99
C CYS A 254 -24.60 5.48 -9.42
N ASP A 255 -25.19 6.20 -10.37
CA ASP A 255 -25.28 5.75 -11.76
C ASP A 255 -23.93 5.88 -12.46
N GLN A 256 -23.26 7.01 -12.28
CA GLN A 256 -21.90 7.21 -12.78
C GLN A 256 -20.89 6.31 -12.05
N LEU A 257 -21.05 6.10 -10.74
CA LEU A 257 -20.23 5.11 -10.01
C LEU A 257 -20.36 3.71 -10.62
N ARG A 258 -21.58 3.28 -10.99
CA ARG A 258 -21.81 1.98 -11.65
C ARG A 258 -21.09 1.93 -12.99
N HIS A 259 -21.14 3.01 -13.77
CA HIS A 259 -20.43 3.11 -15.05
C HIS A 259 -18.91 3.00 -14.85
N ILE A 260 -18.33 3.76 -13.92
CA ILE A 260 -16.90 3.72 -13.57
C ILE A 260 -16.48 2.30 -13.17
N CYS A 261 -17.24 1.63 -12.30
CA CYS A 261 -16.98 0.24 -11.94
C CYS A 261 -16.97 -0.69 -13.16
N GLY A 262 -17.87 -0.47 -14.13
CA GLY A 262 -17.92 -1.22 -15.38
C GLY A 262 -16.66 -1.03 -16.24
N VAL A 263 -16.19 0.21 -16.39
CA VAL A 263 -14.96 0.55 -17.13
C VAL A 263 -13.73 -0.06 -16.45
N ILE A 264 -13.59 0.15 -15.14
CA ILE A 264 -12.45 -0.35 -14.36
C ILE A 264 -12.38 -1.88 -14.38
N ALA A 265 -13.52 -2.57 -14.32
CA ALA A 265 -13.56 -4.04 -14.35
C ALA A 265 -13.15 -4.65 -15.71
N GLN A 266 -13.19 -3.88 -16.80
CA GLN A 266 -12.75 -4.34 -18.13
C GLN A 266 -11.25 -4.16 -18.35
N ARG A 267 -10.56 -3.42 -17.47
CA ARG A 267 -9.11 -3.23 -17.57
C ARG A 267 -8.38 -4.56 -17.42
N LYS A 268 -7.30 -4.72 -18.17
CA LYS A 268 -6.38 -5.85 -18.01
C LYS A 268 -5.47 -5.61 -16.81
N GLY A 269 -4.94 -6.69 -16.26
CA GLY A 269 -3.98 -6.62 -15.15
C GLY A 269 -4.65 -6.84 -13.79
N PRO A 270 -4.06 -6.28 -12.71
CA PRO A 270 -4.59 -6.40 -11.35
C PRO A 270 -6.02 -5.90 -11.22
N ILE A 271 -6.79 -6.50 -10.30
CA ILE A 271 -8.12 -5.99 -9.95
C ILE A 271 -7.95 -4.68 -9.16
N ILE A 272 -8.53 -3.60 -9.68
CA ILE A 272 -8.45 -2.27 -9.08
C ILE A 272 -9.67 -2.02 -8.20
N SER A 273 -9.43 -1.60 -6.97
CA SER A 273 -10.49 -1.30 -6.01
C SER A 273 -11.06 0.09 -6.23
N VAL A 274 -12.38 0.18 -6.46
CA VAL A 274 -13.12 1.45 -6.52
C VAL A 274 -13.74 1.78 -5.16
N GLN A 275 -13.64 3.03 -4.75
CA GLN A 275 -14.36 3.62 -3.62
C GLN A 275 -15.28 4.72 -4.15
N GLY A 276 -16.57 4.63 -3.85
CA GLY A 276 -17.56 5.61 -4.28
C GLY A 276 -18.18 6.31 -3.08
N PHE A 277 -18.28 7.63 -3.17
CA PHE A 277 -18.74 8.51 -2.11
C PHE A 277 -19.71 9.55 -2.68
N ALA A 278 -20.65 10.02 -1.86
CA ALA A 278 -21.50 11.15 -2.23
C ALA A 278 -20.69 12.45 -2.20
N ARG A 279 -21.10 13.46 -2.97
CA ARG A 279 -20.45 14.77 -2.94
C ARG A 279 -20.40 15.35 -1.52
N GLY A 280 -19.26 15.89 -1.12
CA GLY A 280 -19.01 16.45 0.21
C GLY A 280 -18.70 15.43 1.31
N ASP A 281 -18.67 14.13 1.02
CA ASP A 281 -18.24 13.13 2.00
C ASP A 281 -16.73 13.18 2.21
N ALA A 282 -16.29 13.10 3.47
CA ALA A 282 -14.88 13.10 3.85
C ALA A 282 -14.46 11.79 4.54
N ASN A 283 -15.33 10.79 4.64
CA ASN A 283 -15.04 9.53 5.35
C ASN A 283 -14.36 8.49 4.44
N LEU A 284 -13.31 8.92 3.72
CA LEU A 284 -12.58 8.06 2.79
C LEU A 284 -11.84 6.94 3.55
N LEU A 285 -11.88 5.72 3.02
CA LEU A 285 -11.28 4.55 3.65
C LEU A 285 -9.79 4.49 3.32
N LEU A 286 -8.98 5.17 4.14
CA LEU A 286 -7.53 5.32 3.94
C LEU A 286 -6.80 3.97 3.92
N GLU A 287 -7.25 2.99 4.71
CA GLU A 287 -6.65 1.65 4.75
C GLU A 287 -6.77 0.89 3.43
N ARG A 288 -7.73 1.26 2.56
CA ARG A 288 -7.87 0.68 1.21
C ARG A 288 -6.89 1.28 0.20
N LEU A 289 -6.14 2.30 0.58
CA LEU A 289 -5.09 2.92 -0.22
C LEU A 289 -3.68 2.45 0.19
N LEU A 290 -3.60 1.39 0.99
CA LEU A 290 -2.34 0.83 1.46
C LEU A 290 -2.12 -0.59 0.89
N HIS A 291 -0.85 -0.95 0.76
CA HIS A 291 -0.38 -2.33 0.68
C HIS A 291 0.02 -2.78 2.08
N GLU A 292 -0.40 -3.98 2.44
CA GLU A 292 0.07 -4.66 3.63
C GLU A 292 1.24 -5.57 3.24
N ARG A 293 2.37 -5.53 3.97
CA ARG A 293 3.50 -6.44 3.75
C ARG A 293 3.91 -7.11 5.05
N SER A 294 4.02 -8.43 4.99
CA SER A 294 4.51 -9.26 6.10
C SER A 294 5.93 -9.73 5.77
N LEU A 295 6.84 -9.60 6.74
CA LEU A 295 8.20 -10.09 6.65
C LEU A 295 8.47 -11.03 7.84
N SER A 296 8.80 -12.28 7.55
CA SER A 296 9.19 -13.30 8.54
C SER A 296 10.67 -13.65 8.37
N VAL A 297 11.46 -13.40 9.41
CA VAL A 297 12.90 -13.67 9.44
C VAL A 297 13.17 -14.79 10.42
N ASN A 298 13.77 -15.88 9.95
CA ASN A 298 14.32 -16.92 10.81
C ASN A 298 15.62 -16.42 11.46
N THR A 299 15.55 -16.02 12.73
CA THR A 299 16.70 -15.53 13.49
C THR A 299 17.57 -16.65 14.04
N ALA A 300 17.09 -17.90 14.02
CA ALA A 300 17.84 -19.09 14.41
C ALA A 300 18.61 -19.77 13.25
N ALA A 301 18.58 -19.20 12.04
CA ALA A 301 19.19 -19.79 10.84
C ALA A 301 20.73 -20.00 10.95
N ALA A 302 21.38 -19.35 11.91
CA ALA A 302 22.80 -19.55 12.22
C ALA A 302 23.10 -20.82 13.05
N GLY A 303 22.06 -21.54 13.50
CA GLY A 303 22.19 -22.77 14.31
C GLY A 303 21.97 -22.58 15.81
N GLY A 304 21.43 -21.43 16.24
CA GLY A 304 21.11 -21.14 17.63
C GLY A 304 20.29 -19.86 17.77
N ASN A 305 19.62 -19.67 18.91
CA ASN A 305 18.82 -18.48 19.18
C ASN A 305 19.51 -17.60 20.23
N ALA A 306 20.09 -16.48 19.80
CA ALA A 306 20.80 -15.56 20.67
C ALA A 306 19.92 -15.00 21.81
N SER A 307 18.61 -14.80 21.59
CA SER A 307 17.73 -14.28 22.64
C SER A 307 17.44 -15.28 23.76
N LEU A 308 17.58 -16.58 23.49
CA LEU A 308 17.43 -17.63 24.51
C LEU A 308 18.71 -17.86 25.31
N MET A 309 19.87 -17.40 24.83
CA MET A 309 21.14 -17.52 25.56
C MET A 309 21.21 -16.59 26.78
N THR A 310 20.33 -15.59 26.85
CA THR A 310 20.25 -14.60 27.93
C THR A 310 19.12 -14.86 28.93
N ILE A 311 18.32 -15.92 28.73
CA ILE A 311 17.23 -16.30 29.64
C ILE A 311 17.73 -17.49 30.49
N GLY A 312 17.93 -17.25 31.78
CA GLY A 312 18.37 -18.23 32.77
C GLY A 312 17.71 -18.00 34.12
#